data_AF-A0A3P7NYF2-F1
#
_entry.id   AF-A0A3P7NYF2-F1
#
_cell.length_a   1.000
_cell.length_b   1.000
_cell.length_c   1.000
_cell.angle_alpha   90.00
_cell.angle_beta   90.00
_cell.angle_gamma   90.00
#
_symmetry.space_group_name_H-M   'P 1'
#
loop_
_entity.id
_entity.type
_entity.pdbx_description
1 polymer ?
#
loop_
_entity_poly.entity_id
_entity_poly.type
_entity_poly.pdbx_seq_one_letter_code
_entity_poly.pdbx_strand_id
1 'polypeptide(L)'
;MASGVTCTDACLDKFTELKLKKSCRYVLYKIVNEKEIVIDKIGERSCTFEDFKEELKSCLNDARYSVFDFEPSENKPSLIFVTWIPDTATVRTKMLYASSLDALKTKLVGIKAVIQLTCIDDVTPEYFVSCLPTPRN
;
A
#
# COMPACT_ATOMS: atom_id res chain seq x y z
N MET A 1 17.87 11.47 0.52
CA MET A 1 17.70 12.20 -0.76
C MET A 1 16.21 12.13 -1.07
N ALA A 2 15.48 13.23 -0.94
CA ALA A 2 14.04 13.21 -1.20
C ALA A 2 13.81 13.39 -2.70
N SER A 3 13.14 12.45 -3.37
CA SER A 3 12.88 12.51 -4.81
C SER A 3 11.95 13.67 -5.24
N GLY A 4 11.65 14.64 -4.38
CA GLY A 4 10.74 15.75 -4.68
C GLY A 4 9.32 15.29 -5.04
N VAL A 5 8.99 14.02 -4.78
CA VAL A 5 7.68 13.46 -5.10
C VAL A 5 6.65 14.01 -4.14
N THR A 6 5.61 14.60 -4.72
CA THR A 6 4.49 15.19 -3.99
C THR A 6 3.30 14.24 -4.03
N CYS A 7 2.58 14.16 -2.93
CA CYS A 7 1.33 13.41 -2.85
C CYS A 7 0.17 14.36 -3.13
N THR A 8 -0.70 13.97 -4.07
CA THR A 8 -1.89 14.75 -4.40
C THR A 8 -2.86 14.74 -3.22
N ASP A 9 -3.56 15.84 -2.96
CA ASP A 9 -4.55 15.95 -1.88
C ASP A 9 -5.64 14.88 -1.97
N ALA A 10 -6.01 14.48 -3.18
CA ALA A 10 -6.95 13.38 -3.43
C ALA A 10 -6.52 12.06 -2.76
N CYS A 11 -5.21 11.77 -2.72
CA CYS A 11 -4.68 10.57 -2.07
C CYS A 11 -4.88 10.61 -0.55
N LEU A 12 -4.68 11.78 0.06
CA LEU A 12 -4.89 11.99 1.50
C LEU A 12 -6.36 11.97 1.86
N ASP A 13 -7.21 12.59 1.05
CA ASP A 13 -8.67 12.59 1.25
C ASP A 13 -9.20 11.15 1.19
N LYS A 14 -8.78 10.38 0.19
CA LYS A 14 -9.22 8.98 0.06
C LYS A 14 -8.70 8.08 1.17
N PHE A 15 -7.47 8.30 1.63
CA PHE A 15 -6.92 7.61 2.80
C PHE A 15 -7.72 7.94 4.06
N THR A 16 -8.06 9.22 4.26
CA THR A 16 -8.83 9.69 5.40
C THR A 16 -10.24 9.11 5.40
N GLU A 17 -10.88 9.05 4.23
CA GLU A 17 -12.17 8.38 4.03
C GLU A 17 -12.09 6.88 4.34
N LEU A 18 -11.08 6.18 3.84
CA LEU A 18 -10.86 4.77 4.14
C LEU A 18 -10.66 4.55 5.64
N LYS A 19 -9.86 5.39 6.31
CA LYS A 19 -9.58 5.29 7.74
C LYS A 19 -10.82 5.53 8.62
N LEU A 20 -11.63 6.53 8.27
CA LEU A 20 -12.79 6.95 9.08
C LEU A 20 -14.05 6.15 8.76
N LYS A 21 -14.37 6.03 7.46
CA LYS A 21 -15.63 5.42 6.99
C LYS A 21 -15.48 3.96 6.60
N LYS A 22 -14.26 3.45 6.42
CA LYS A 22 -13.99 2.10 5.89
C LYS A 22 -14.75 1.79 4.60
N SER A 23 -14.93 2.81 3.77
CA SER A 23 -15.69 2.73 2.51
C SER A 23 -15.05 1.79 1.49
N CYS A 24 -13.76 1.53 1.61
CA CYS A 24 -12.96 0.75 0.66
C CYS A 24 -12.16 -0.31 1.41
N ARG A 25 -11.75 -1.37 0.71
CA ARG A 25 -10.86 -2.42 1.27
C ARG A 25 -9.40 -2.04 1.13
N TYR A 26 -9.03 -1.56 -0.05
CA TYR A 26 -7.68 -1.16 -0.36
C TYR A 26 -7.68 0.05 -1.30
N VAL A 27 -6.59 0.80 -1.29
CA VAL A 27 -6.33 1.87 -2.27
C VAL A 27 -4.95 1.64 -2.84
N LEU A 28 -4.85 1.60 -4.15
CA LEU A 28 -3.61 1.52 -4.91
C LEU A 28 -3.19 2.91 -5.35
N TYR A 29 -1.92 3.22 -5.15
CA TYR A 29 -1.29 4.46 -5.57
C TYR A 29 -0.13 4.15 -6.50
N LYS A 30 0.07 5.05 -7.46
CA LYS A 30 1.22 5.02 -8.37
C LYS A 30 1.90 6.37 -8.39
N ILE A 31 3.19 6.35 -8.71
CA ILE A 31 3.95 7.55 -9.03
C ILE A 31 3.80 7.80 -10.53
N VAL A 32 3.34 9.01 -10.89
CA VAL A 32 3.24 9.49 -12.27
C VAL A 32 4.29 10.59 -12.47
N ASN A 33 4.91 10.59 -13.66
CA ASN A 33 5.96 11.54 -14.04
C ASN A 33 7.15 11.62 -13.07
N GLU A 34 7.36 10.59 -12.23
CA GLU A 34 8.40 10.56 -11.21
C GLU A 34 8.33 11.73 -10.20
N LYS A 35 7.16 12.39 -10.11
CA LYS A 35 6.98 13.64 -9.34
C LYS A 35 5.70 13.67 -8.51
N GLU A 36 4.69 12.90 -8.87
CA GLU A 36 3.37 12.98 -8.23
C GLU A 36 2.83 11.59 -7.89
N ILE A 37 2.32 11.41 -6.68
CA ILE A 37 1.64 10.19 -6.25
C ILE A 37 0.14 10.40 -6.42
N VAL A 38 -0.45 9.60 -7.32
CA VAL A 38 -1.88 9.62 -7.62
C VAL A 38 -2.51 8.29 -7.25
N ILE A 39 -3.84 8.31 -7.09
CA ILE A 39 -4.63 7.09 -6.94
C ILE A 39 -4.65 6.38 -8.28
N ASP A 40 -4.23 5.12 -8.29
CA ASP A 40 -4.37 4.27 -9.48
C ASP A 40 -5.74 3.58 -9.48
N LYS A 41 -6.08 2.91 -8.37
CA LYS A 41 -7.30 2.13 -8.26
C LYS A 41 -7.75 2.03 -6.81
N ILE A 42 -9.05 1.87 -6.63
CA ILE A 42 -9.68 1.77 -5.31
C ILE A 42 -10.41 0.44 -5.29
N GLY A 43 -10.05 -0.43 -4.35
CA GLY A 43 -10.76 -1.67 -4.08
C GLY A 43 -11.97 -1.39 -3.22
N GLU A 44 -13.15 -1.80 -3.69
CA GLU A 44 -14.38 -1.71 -2.93
C GLU A 44 -14.31 -2.52 -1.63
N ARG A 45 -15.17 -2.21 -0.65
CA ARG A 45 -15.18 -2.97 0.61
C ARG A 45 -15.45 -4.46 0.41
N SER A 46 -16.13 -4.81 -0.67
CA SER A 46 -16.45 -6.19 -1.04
C SER A 46 -15.28 -6.94 -1.68
N CYS A 47 -14.20 -6.26 -2.07
CA CYS A 47 -13.02 -6.92 -2.65
C CYS A 47 -12.32 -7.80 -1.60
N THR A 48 -11.82 -8.94 -2.06
CA THR A 48 -11.07 -9.88 -1.22
C THR A 48 -9.57 -9.64 -1.31
N PHE A 49 -8.81 -10.34 -0.45
CA PHE A 49 -7.35 -10.31 -0.51
C PHE A 49 -6.82 -10.94 -1.83
N GLU A 50 -7.56 -11.88 -2.41
CA GLU A 50 -7.22 -12.48 -3.70
C GLU A 50 -7.33 -11.46 -4.84
N ASP A 51 -8.42 -10.68 -4.88
CA ASP A 51 -8.59 -9.58 -5.84
C ASP A 51 -7.42 -8.58 -5.75
N PHE A 52 -7.05 -8.19 -4.52
CA PHE A 52 -5.86 -7.36 -4.29
C PHE A 52 -4.57 -8.02 -4.83
N LYS A 53 -4.38 -9.32 -4.62
CA LYS A 53 -3.23 -10.07 -5.13
C LYS A 53 -3.22 -10.13 -6.66
N GLU A 54 -4.37 -10.30 -7.29
CA GLU A 54 -4.50 -10.29 -8.75
C GLU A 54 -4.17 -8.91 -9.33
N GLU A 55 -4.58 -7.83 -8.68
CA GLU A 55 -4.22 -6.46 -9.08
C GLU A 55 -2.71 -6.22 -9.02
N LEU A 56 -2.05 -6.68 -7.94
CA LEU A 56 -0.58 -6.63 -7.84
C LEU A 56 0.10 -7.49 -8.91
N LYS A 57 -0.46 -8.67 -9.20
CA LYS A 57 0.04 -9.58 -10.24
C LYS A 57 -0.10 -8.99 -11.65
N SER A 58 -1.15 -8.21 -11.90
CA SER A 58 -1.29 -7.46 -13.15
C SER A 58 -0.18 -6.42 -13.31
N CYS A 59 0.39 -5.95 -12.19
CA CYS A 59 1.42 -4.93 -12.13
C CYS A 59 2.83 -5.51 -11.88
N LEU A 60 3.13 -6.71 -12.36
CA LEU A 60 4.46 -7.32 -12.17
C LEU A 60 5.62 -6.52 -12.79
N ASN A 61 5.35 -5.70 -13.80
CA ASN A 61 6.39 -4.92 -14.48
C ASN A 61 6.58 -3.52 -13.85
N ASP A 62 5.72 -3.15 -12.90
CA ASP A 62 5.67 -1.82 -12.31
C ASP A 62 5.63 -1.89 -10.78
N ALA A 63 5.94 -0.77 -10.12
CA ALA A 63 5.83 -0.68 -8.67
C ALA A 63 4.57 0.09 -8.28
N ARG A 64 4.01 -0.22 -7.12
CA ARG A 64 2.80 0.43 -6.59
C ARG A 64 2.85 0.53 -5.08
N TYR A 65 2.20 1.54 -4.55
CA TYR A 65 1.89 1.57 -3.12
C TYR A 65 0.44 1.16 -2.91
N SER A 66 0.16 0.61 -1.75
CA SER A 66 -1.21 0.37 -1.34
C SER A 66 -1.40 0.65 0.14
N VAL A 67 -2.60 1.10 0.48
CA VAL A 67 -3.10 1.01 1.85
C VAL A 67 -4.18 -0.06 1.85
N PHE A 68 -4.01 -1.06 2.70
CA PHE A 68 -4.93 -2.16 2.88
C PHE A 68 -5.54 -2.09 4.28
N ASP A 69 -6.87 -2.07 4.37
CA ASP A 69 -7.57 -2.23 5.64
C ASP A 69 -7.68 -3.71 5.98
N PHE A 70 -6.73 -4.18 6.79
CA PHE A 70 -6.66 -5.57 7.20
C PHE A 70 -7.53 -5.77 8.46
N GLU A 71 -8.67 -6.43 8.28
CA GLU A 71 -9.52 -6.93 9.37
C GLU A 71 -9.41 -8.45 9.50
N PRO A 72 -8.54 -8.96 10.37
CA PRO A 72 -8.55 -10.38 10.75
C PRO A 72 -9.68 -10.62 11.76
N SER A 73 -10.28 -11.82 11.74
CA SER A 73 -11.39 -12.18 12.64
C SER A 73 -11.05 -12.06 14.13
N GLU A 74 -9.78 -12.25 14.51
CA GLU A 74 -9.32 -12.23 15.89
C GLU A 74 -8.72 -10.89 16.36
N ASN A 75 -8.43 -9.96 15.44
CA ASN A 75 -7.73 -8.72 15.78
C ASN A 75 -8.49 -7.48 15.29
N LYS A 76 -8.16 -6.32 15.88
CA LYS A 76 -8.78 -5.06 15.48
C LYS A 76 -8.38 -4.69 14.04
N PRO A 77 -9.32 -4.11 13.28
CA PRO A 77 -9.05 -3.61 11.93
C PRO A 77 -7.86 -2.66 11.97
N SER A 78 -6.86 -2.97 11.16
CA SER A 78 -5.57 -2.31 11.16
C SER A 78 -5.21 -1.89 9.75
N LEU A 79 -4.84 -0.62 9.61
CA LEU A 79 -4.37 -0.09 8.33
C LEU A 79 -2.93 -0.52 8.12
N ILE A 80 -2.71 -1.26 7.04
CA ILE A 80 -1.39 -1.74 6.64
C ILE A 80 -1.01 -1.00 5.36
N PHE A 81 0.18 -0.41 5.36
CA PHE A 81 0.75 0.18 4.16
C PHE A 81 1.65 -0.83 3.48
N VAL A 82 1.35 -1.13 2.24
CA VAL A 82 2.00 -2.15 1.44
C VAL A 82 2.73 -1.47 0.30
N THR A 83 4.03 -1.74 0.14
CA THR A 83 4.80 -1.27 -1.00
C THR A 83 5.13 -2.45 -1.90
N TRP A 84 4.52 -2.49 -3.09
CA TRP A 84 4.77 -3.48 -4.12
C TRP A 84 5.91 -3.00 -5.01
N ILE A 85 7.07 -3.65 -4.91
CA ILE A 85 8.26 -3.35 -5.71
C ILE A 85 8.81 -4.67 -6.25
N PRO A 86 8.26 -5.17 -7.38
CA PRO A 86 8.64 -6.48 -7.90
C PRO A 86 10.08 -6.47 -8.41
N ASP A 87 10.75 -7.61 -8.34
CA ASP A 87 12.14 -7.69 -8.82
C ASP A 87 12.26 -7.53 -10.34
N THR A 88 11.18 -7.85 -11.06
CA THR A 88 11.01 -7.64 -12.50
C THR A 88 10.89 -6.17 -12.91
N ALA A 89 10.62 -5.25 -11.97
CA ALA A 89 10.58 -3.82 -12.27
C ALA A 89 11.98 -3.28 -12.60
N THR A 90 12.03 -2.20 -13.39
CA THR A 90 13.31 -1.57 -13.73
C THR A 90 14.02 -1.01 -12.49
N VAL A 91 15.36 -1.02 -12.49
CA VAL A 91 16.16 -0.47 -11.37
C VAL A 91 15.76 0.97 -11.03
N ARG A 92 15.46 1.78 -12.05
CA ARG A 92 14.99 3.16 -11.88
C ARG A 92 13.67 3.22 -11.11
N THR A 93 12.69 2.39 -11.48
CA THR A 93 11.41 2.30 -10.76
C THR A 93 11.62 1.86 -9.32
N LYS A 94 12.43 0.82 -9.07
CA LYS A 94 12.72 0.36 -7.70
C LYS A 94 13.31 1.49 -6.84
N MET A 95 14.30 2.21 -7.38
CA MET A 95 14.92 3.35 -6.69
C MET A 95 13.94 4.49 -6.44
N LEU A 96 13.12 4.83 -7.44
CA LEU A 96 12.13 5.90 -7.33
C LEU A 96 11.11 5.60 -6.21
N TYR A 97 10.58 4.38 -6.18
CA TYR A 97 9.61 3.98 -5.17
C TYR A 97 10.27 3.86 -3.78
N ALA A 98 11.43 3.21 -3.68
CA ALA A 98 12.15 3.14 -2.41
C ALA A 98 12.50 4.53 -1.85
N SER A 99 12.90 5.48 -2.70
CA SER A 99 13.24 6.85 -2.30
C SER A 99 12.00 7.70 -1.94
N SER A 100 10.85 7.41 -2.55
CA SER A 100 9.60 8.16 -2.34
C SER A 100 8.71 7.58 -1.25
N LEU A 101 9.03 6.40 -0.71
CA LEU A 101 8.21 5.75 0.32
C LEU A 101 8.03 6.65 1.55
N ASP A 102 9.10 7.32 1.97
CA ASP A 102 9.12 8.12 3.19
C ASP A 102 8.19 9.35 3.07
N ALA A 103 8.17 9.97 1.88
CA ALA A 103 7.32 11.10 1.57
C ALA A 103 5.82 10.76 1.62
N LEU A 104 5.44 9.54 1.23
CA LEU A 104 4.06 9.08 1.35
C LEU A 104 3.74 8.60 2.77
N LYS A 105 4.63 7.82 3.37
CA LYS A 105 4.48 7.26 4.72
C LYS A 105 4.27 8.35 5.78
N THR A 106 5.01 9.45 5.71
CA THR A 106 4.88 10.57 6.67
C THR A 106 3.51 11.26 6.60
N LYS A 107 2.82 11.18 5.46
CA LYS A 107 1.50 11.77 5.23
C LYS A 107 0.36 10.85 5.68
N LEU A 108 0.57 9.54 5.59
CA LEU A 108 -0.40 8.51 5.95
C LEU A 108 -0.37 8.21 7.46
N VAL A 109 -0.83 9.17 8.27
CA VAL A 109 -0.78 9.05 9.73
C VAL A 109 -1.85 8.08 10.26
N GLY A 110 -1.41 7.05 10.99
CA GLY A 110 -2.27 6.04 11.61
C GLY A 110 -2.16 4.64 11.00
N ILE A 111 -1.20 4.42 10.10
CA ILE A 111 -0.80 3.08 9.68
C ILE A 111 -0.23 2.31 10.86
N LYS A 112 -0.65 1.06 11.03
CA LYS A 112 -0.20 0.12 12.08
C LYS A 112 1.09 -0.59 11.70
N ALA A 113 1.23 -0.98 10.44
CA ALA A 113 2.38 -1.71 9.93
C ALA A 113 2.70 -1.28 8.49
N VAL A 114 3.98 -1.32 8.14
CA VAL A 114 4.46 -1.11 6.78
C VAL A 114 5.08 -2.42 6.30
N ILE A 115 4.62 -2.91 5.15
CA ILE A 115 5.04 -4.16 4.54
C ILE A 115 5.60 -3.86 3.16
N GLN A 116 6.76 -4.43 2.85
CA GLN A 116 7.37 -4.32 1.53
C GLN A 116 7.32 -5.69 0.86
N LEU A 117 6.67 -5.75 -0.30
CA LEU A 117 6.44 -6.96 -1.07
C LEU A 117 7.22 -6.88 -2.38
N THR A 118 8.08 -7.87 -2.59
CA THR A 118 8.90 -8.01 -3.80
C THR A 118 8.47 -9.16 -4.69
N CYS A 119 7.75 -10.14 -4.13
CA CYS A 119 7.20 -11.27 -4.85
C CYS A 119 5.71 -11.45 -4.52
N ILE A 120 4.95 -11.97 -5.47
CA ILE A 120 3.52 -12.27 -5.28
C ILE A 120 3.31 -13.38 -4.25
N ASP A 121 4.34 -14.19 -4.01
CA ASP A 121 4.29 -15.31 -3.08
C ASP A 121 4.24 -14.80 -1.63
N ASP A 122 4.91 -13.68 -1.34
CA ASP A 122 4.85 -12.99 -0.05
C ASP A 122 3.50 -12.30 0.21
N VAL A 123 2.66 -12.16 -0.82
CA VAL A 123 1.31 -11.61 -0.69
C VAL A 123 0.41 -12.72 -0.12
N THR A 124 0.51 -12.94 1.20
CA THR A 124 -0.33 -13.86 1.96
C THR A 124 -0.89 -13.20 3.22
N PRO A 125 -2.10 -13.59 3.66
CA PRO A 125 -2.69 -13.05 4.88
C PRO A 125 -1.84 -13.39 6.12
N GLU A 126 -1.18 -14.54 6.14
CA GLU A 126 -0.30 -14.97 7.24
C GLU A 126 0.91 -14.03 7.41
N TYR A 127 1.55 -13.65 6.30
CA TYR A 127 2.64 -12.68 6.32
C TYR A 127 2.18 -11.32 6.85
N PHE A 128 1.00 -10.88 6.43
CA PHE A 128 0.40 -9.61 6.89
C PHE A 128 0.13 -9.63 8.40
N VAL A 129 -0.42 -10.74 8.92
CA VAL A 129 -0.64 -10.94 10.36
C VAL A 129 0.68 -10.93 11.12
N SER A 130 1.70 -11.62 10.61
CA SER A 130 3.03 -11.67 11.23
C SER A 130 3.71 -10.29 11.31
N CYS A 131 3.48 -9.43 10.32
CA CYS A 131 3.99 -8.06 10.31
C CYS A 131 3.22 -7.09 11.22
N LEU A 132 2.02 -7.46 11.68
CA LEU A 132 1.28 -6.62 12.62
C LEU A 132 1.96 -6.65 14.00
N PRO A 133 2.08 -5.50 14.69
CA PRO A 133 2.59 -5.50 16.05
C PRO A 133 1.63 -6.29 16.93
N THR A 134 2.05 -7.48 17.36
CA THR A 134 1.32 -8.28 18.33
C THR A 134 1.12 -7.47 19.61
N PRO A 135 -0.05 -7.57 20.26
CA PRO A 135 -0.20 -7.00 21.59
C PRO A 135 0.81 -7.70 22.49
N ARG A 136 1.84 -6.97 22.95
CA ARG A 136 2.66 -7.42 24.08
C ARG A 136 1.71 -7.58 25.26
N ASN A 137 1.46 -8.84 25.62
CA ASN A 137 0.82 -9.20 26.88
C ASN A 137 1.74 -8.86 28.05
#